data_AF-A0A838CZ36-F1
#
_entry.id   AF-A0A838CZ36-F1
#
_cell.length_a   1.000
_cell.length_b   1.000
_cell.length_c   1.000
_cell.angle_alpha   90.00
_cell.angle_beta   90.00
_cell.angle_gamma   90.00
#
_symmetry.space_group_name_H-M   'P 1'
#
loop_
_entity.id
_entity.type
_entity.pdbx_description
1 polymer ?
#
loop_
_entity_poly.entity_id
_entity_poly.type
_entity_poly.pdbx_seq_one_letter_code
_entity_poly.pdbx_strand_id
1 'polypeptide(L)'
;AGVDFELRLELWRYIRRLHDEGTTILLTTHYLDEADELCDELALIRSGRLLARNTADGLRSAYGVQTLADVYVRAMGGERDISQPA
;
A
#
# COMPACT_ATOMS: atom_id res chain seq x y z
N ALA A 1 18.37 9.38 18.09
CA ALA A 1 17.88 8.95 16.77
C ALA A 1 16.65 9.78 16.44
N GLY A 2 16.84 10.88 15.70
CA GLY A 2 15.77 11.81 15.31
C GLY A 2 15.95 12.37 13.89
N VAL A 3 17.13 12.15 13.30
CA VAL A 3 17.50 12.55 11.94
C VAL A 3 16.65 11.79 10.89
N ASP A 4 16.34 10.51 11.13
CA ASP A 4 15.60 9.69 10.15
C ASP A 4 14.13 10.10 9.98
N PHE A 5 13.48 10.61 11.03
CA PHE A 5 12.08 11.04 10.94
C PHE A 5 11.93 12.33 10.14
N GLU A 6 12.82 13.31 10.38
CA GLU A 6 12.82 14.58 9.67
C GLU A 6 13.13 14.40 8.19
N LEU A 7 14.14 13.56 7.87
CA LEU A 7 14.48 13.21 6.50
C LEU A 7 13.33 12.50 5.78
N ARG A 8 12.61 11.60 6.47
CA ARG A 8 11.43 10.93 5.89
C ARG A 8 10.33 11.93 5.54
N LEU A 9 10.07 12.88 6.42
CA LEU A 9 9.05 13.91 6.17
C LEU A 9 9.45 14.84 5.02
N GLU A 10 10.74 15.14 4.85
CA GLU A 10 11.23 15.86 3.67
C GLU A 10 11.04 15.08 2.38
N LEU A 11 11.35 13.78 2.38
CA LEU A 11 11.12 12.90 1.23
C LEU A 11 9.64 12.87 0.83
N TRP A 12 8.73 12.75 1.81
CA TRP A 12 7.29 12.76 1.55
C TRP A 12 6.82 14.07 0.92
N ARG A 13 7.29 15.20 1.45
CA ARG A 13 7.00 16.53 0.87
C ARG A 13 7.54 16.65 -0.55
N TYR A 14 8.72 16.10 -0.81
CA TYR A 14 9.32 16.11 -2.14
C TYR A 14 8.52 15.27 -3.14
N ILE A 15 8.11 14.05 -2.77
CA ILE A 15 7.27 13.17 -3.60
C ILE A 15 5.94 13.85 -3.94
N ARG A 16 5.26 14.42 -2.94
CA ARG A 16 3.99 15.14 -3.14
C ARG A 16 4.17 16.32 -4.10
N ARG A 17 5.23 17.11 -3.94
CA ARG A 17 5.51 18.23 -4.85
C ARG A 17 5.72 17.77 -6.29
N LEU A 18 6.49 16.70 -6.52
CA LEU A 18 6.69 16.17 -7.87
C LEU A 18 5.38 15.69 -8.50
N HIS A 19 4.54 15.03 -7.71
CA HIS A 19 3.20 14.62 -8.13
C HIS A 19 2.33 15.83 -8.51
N ASP A 20 2.30 16.87 -7.67
CA ASP A 20 1.55 18.12 -7.92
C ASP A 20 2.06 18.88 -9.17
N GLU A 21 3.34 18.72 -9.51
CA GLU A 21 3.97 19.23 -10.73
C GLU A 21 3.63 18.37 -11.99
N GLY A 22 2.85 17.30 -11.84
CA GLY A 22 2.38 16.43 -12.93
C GLY A 22 3.25 15.20 -13.20
N THR A 23 4.20 14.88 -12.31
CA THR A 23 5.06 13.70 -12.44
C THR A 23 4.29 12.44 -12.03
N THR A 24 4.24 11.43 -12.91
CA THR A 24 3.76 10.09 -12.52
C THR A 24 4.83 9.37 -11.72
N ILE A 25 4.47 8.87 -10.53
CA ILE A 25 5.39 8.22 -9.59
C ILE A 25 4.92 6.79 -9.36
N LEU A 26 5.84 5.83 -9.47
CA LEU A 26 5.65 4.46 -9.00
C LEU A 26 6.43 4.29 -7.69
N LEU A 27 5.71 4.26 -6.57
CA LEU A 27 6.29 4.05 -5.24
C LEU A 27 6.12 2.58 -4.84
N THR A 28 7.21 1.95 -4.38
CA THR A 28 7.17 0.66 -3.69
C THR A 28 7.58 0.86 -2.24
N THR A 29 6.74 0.40 -1.32
CA THR A 29 7.01 0.46 0.12
C THR A 29 6.39 -0.74 0.82
N HIS A 30 6.99 -1.15 1.92
CA HIS A 30 6.41 -2.12 2.86
C HIS A 30 5.73 -1.43 4.05
N TYR A 31 5.77 -0.10 4.14
CA TYR A 31 5.07 0.67 5.16
C TYR A 31 3.70 1.12 4.64
N LEU A 32 2.63 0.61 5.26
CA LEU A 32 1.27 0.93 4.85
C LEU A 32 0.92 2.40 5.04
N ASP A 33 1.47 3.05 6.07
CA ASP A 33 1.26 4.48 6.31
C ASP A 33 1.85 5.35 5.19
N GLU A 34 3.00 4.96 4.62
CA GLU A 34 3.59 5.67 3.47
C GLU A 34 2.70 5.55 2.23
N ALA A 35 2.20 4.34 2.00
CA ALA A 35 1.27 4.06 0.92
C ALA A 35 -0.03 4.86 1.06
N ASP A 36 -0.62 4.91 2.25
CA ASP A 36 -1.85 5.67 2.54
C ASP A 36 -1.66 7.18 2.33
N GLU A 37 -0.49 7.69 2.71
CA GLU A 37 -0.19 9.13 2.69
C GLU A 37 0.26 9.64 1.31
N LEU A 38 0.91 8.81 0.49
CA LEU A 38 1.59 9.28 -0.72
C LEU A 38 0.97 8.81 -2.04
N CYS A 39 0.10 7.79 -2.02
CA CYS A 39 -0.40 7.18 -3.25
C CYS A 39 -1.89 7.42 -3.46
N ASP A 40 -2.28 7.81 -4.68
CA ASP A 40 -3.69 7.89 -5.08
C ASP A 40 -4.31 6.49 -5.26
N GLU A 41 -3.52 5.56 -5.78
CA GLU A 41 -3.89 4.16 -5.98
C GLU A 41 -2.86 3.23 -5.33
N LEU A 42 -3.37 2.13 -4.77
CA LEU A 42 -2.59 1.09 -4.11
C LEU A 42 -2.75 -0.23 -4.83
N ALA A 43 -1.65 -0.96 -4.95
CA ALA A 43 -1.59 -2.30 -5.54
C ALA A 43 -0.94 -3.27 -4.55
N LEU A 44 -1.65 -4.33 -4.18
CA LEU A 44 -1.13 -5.40 -3.35
C LEU A 44 -0.59 -6.52 -4.23
N ILE A 45 0.70 -6.85 -4.06
CA ILE A 45 1.39 -7.86 -4.87
C ILE A 45 1.94 -8.95 -3.95
N ARG A 46 1.74 -10.22 -4.34
CA ARG A 46 2.35 -11.39 -3.70
C ARG A 46 2.80 -12.39 -4.76
N SER A 47 4.02 -12.91 -4.63
CA SER A 47 4.55 -13.96 -5.52
C SER A 47 4.39 -13.64 -7.01
N GLY A 48 4.63 -12.38 -7.40
CA GLY A 48 4.48 -11.92 -8.78
C GLY A 48 3.04 -11.76 -9.29
N ARG A 49 2.03 -11.89 -8.41
CA ARG A 49 0.62 -11.70 -8.75
C ARG A 49 0.04 -10.47 -8.07
N LEU A 50 -0.72 -9.69 -8.82
CA LEU A 50 -1.53 -8.60 -8.30
C LEU A 50 -2.77 -9.17 -7.61
N LEU A 51 -2.88 -8.99 -6.30
CA LEU A 51 -3.99 -9.47 -5.48
C LEU A 51 -5.16 -8.47 -5.47
N ALA A 52 -4.85 -7.17 -5.43
CA ALA A 52 -5.85 -6.11 -5.45
C ALA A 52 -5.22 -4.80 -5.95
N ARG A 53 -6.02 -3.95 -6.60
CA ARG A 53 -5.64 -2.59 -6.96
C ARG A 53 -6.84 -1.67 -6.84
N ASN A 54 -6.75 -0.62 -6.03
CA ASN A 54 -7.78 0.42 -5.88
C ASN A 54 -7.21 1.62 -5.10
N THR A 55 -7.99 2.69 -4.92
CA THR A 55 -7.69 3.72 -3.91
C THR A 55 -7.67 3.10 -2.50
N ALA A 56 -7.05 3.77 -1.53
CA ALA A 56 -7.03 3.28 -0.15
C ALA A 56 -8.45 3.05 0.41
N ASP A 57 -9.35 4.00 0.20
CA ASP A 57 -10.76 3.89 0.61
C ASP A 57 -11.52 2.82 -0.19
N GLY A 58 -11.19 2.67 -1.48
CA GLY A 58 -11.72 1.60 -2.31
C GLY A 58 -11.32 0.22 -1.79
N LEU A 59 -10.07 0.05 -1.35
CA LEU A 59 -9.60 -1.19 -0.72
C LEU A 59 -10.27 -1.43 0.63
N ARG A 60 -10.35 -0.43 1.51
CA ARG A 60 -11.05 -0.53 2.80
C ARG A 60 -12.50 -0.98 2.61
N SER A 61 -13.19 -0.37 1.65
CA SER A 61 -14.58 -0.69 1.30
C SER A 61 -14.71 -2.12 0.73
N ALA A 62 -13.85 -2.47 -0.24
CA ALA A 62 -13.89 -3.79 -0.89
C ALA A 62 -13.62 -4.94 0.07
N TYR A 63 -12.74 -4.72 1.06
CA TYR A 63 -12.41 -5.73 2.06
C TYR A 63 -13.30 -5.63 3.32
N GLY A 64 -14.16 -4.62 3.45
CA GLY A 64 -15.03 -4.44 4.61
C GLY A 64 -14.26 -4.22 5.92
N VAL A 65 -13.24 -3.36 5.87
CA VAL A 65 -12.34 -3.04 6.99
C VAL A 65 -12.07 -1.54 7.07
N GLN A 66 -11.51 -1.09 8.18
CA GLN A 66 -11.25 0.34 8.40
C GLN A 66 -9.78 0.72 8.18
N THR A 67 -8.85 -0.23 8.24
CA THR A 67 -7.41 0.04 8.13
C THR A 67 -6.78 -0.70 6.96
N LEU A 68 -5.73 -0.13 6.37
CA LEU A 68 -4.94 -0.82 5.34
C LEU A 68 -4.21 -2.04 5.90
N ALA A 69 -3.89 -2.06 7.19
CA ALA A 69 -3.32 -3.24 7.85
C ALA A 69 -4.27 -4.43 7.77
N ASP A 70 -5.57 -4.21 8.04
CA ASP A 70 -6.57 -5.26 7.92
C ASP A 70 -6.80 -5.68 6.46
N VAL A 71 -6.73 -4.73 5.51
CA VAL A 71 -6.76 -5.05 4.07
C VAL A 71 -5.61 -5.98 3.74
N TYR A 72 -4.39 -5.62 4.15
CA TYR A 72 -3.18 -6.43 3.91
C TYR A 72 -3.33 -7.83 4.50
N VAL A 73 -3.76 -7.95 5.77
CA VAL A 73 -3.96 -9.26 6.43
C VAL A 73 -5.00 -10.10 5.70
N ARG A 74 -6.13 -9.52 5.27
CA ARG A 74 -7.17 -10.26 4.53
C ARG A 74 -6.72 -10.67 3.13
N ALA A 75 -6.06 -9.78 2.40
CA ALA A 75 -5.53 -10.06 1.07
C ALA A 75 -4.43 -11.13 1.12
N MET A 76 -3.54 -11.06 2.12
CA MET A 76 -2.43 -12.00 2.29
C MET A 76 -2.84 -13.31 2.97
N GLY A 77 -3.86 -13.31 3.82
CA GLY A 77 -4.38 -14.49 4.51
C GLY A 77 -5.29 -15.40 3.66
N GLY A 78 -5.55 -15.03 2.40
CA GLY A 78 -6.47 -15.72 1.50
C GLY A 78 -6.05 -17.09 0.94
N GLU A 79 -4.91 -17.66 1.34
CA GLU A 79 -4.52 -19.03 0.97
C GLU A 79 -4.61 -19.96 2.19
N ARG A 80 -5.83 -20.40 2.52
CA ARG A 80 -6.03 -21.80 2.93
C ARG A 80 -6.42 -22.57 1.69
N ASP A 81 -5.40 -23.03 0.97
CA ASP A 81 -5.57 -24.06 -0.06
C ASP A 81 -5.93 -25.37 0.64
N ILE A 82 -7.23 -25.71 0.67
CA ILE A 82 -7.76 -27.03 1.05
C ILE A 82 -7.80 -27.99 -0.15
N SER A 83 -7.01 -27.72 -1.19
CA SER A 83 -6.95 -28.49 -2.43
C SER A 83 -5.53 -28.96 -2.73
N GLN A 84 -4.90 -29.63 -1.76
CA GLN A 84 -3.81 -30.55 -2.06
C GLN A 84 -4.09 -31.88 -1.35
N PRO A 85 -4.46 -32.95 -2.08
CA PRO A 85 -4.69 -34.26 -1.47
C PRO A 85 -3.36 -34.88 -1.03
N ALA A 86 -3.44 -35.62 0.08
CA ALA A 86 -2.38 -36.46 0.65
C ALA A 86 -1.95 -37.60 -0.28
#